data_AF-A0A820LX87-F1
#
_entry.id   AF-A0A820LX87-F1
#
_cell.length_a   1.000
_cell.length_b   1.000
_cell.length_c   1.000
_cell.angle_alpha   90.00
_cell.angle_beta   90.00
_cell.angle_gamma   90.00
#
_symmetry.space_group_name_H-M   'P 1'
#
loop_
_entity.id
_entity.type
_entity.pdbx_description
1 polymer ?
#
loop_
_entity_poly.entity_id
_entity_poly.type
_entity_poly.pdbx_seq_one_letter_code
_entity_poly.pdbx_strand_id
1 'polypeptide(L)' 'MNVEQRIGGDSPLSPAGITYTEVLAQYIVNENIKDLIVWTSARQQAICTAAKINAPAESLKALNGINPGMFE' A
#
# COMPACT_ATOMS: atom_id res chain seq x y z
N MET A 1 -1.58 5.45 -14.29
CA MET A 1 -1.29 4.46 -13.22
C MET A 1 -2.45 3.50 -13.02
N ASN A 2 -2.18 2.24 -12.62
CA ASN A 2 -3.08 1.07 -12.48
C ASN A 2 -4.35 1.03 -13.34
N VAL A 3 -5.29 1.95 -13.13
CA VAL A 3 -6.47 2.21 -13.98
C VAL A 3 -6.10 2.43 -15.46
N GLU A 4 -4.96 3.09 -15.72
CA GLU A 4 -4.48 3.36 -17.10
C GLU A 4 -3.51 2.28 -17.64
N GLN A 5 -3.32 1.18 -16.92
CA GLN A 5 -2.35 0.11 -17.24
C GLN A 5 -0.89 0.58 -17.47
N ARG A 6 -0.54 1.76 -16.96
CA ARG A 6 0.84 2.26 -16.97
C ARG A 6 1.63 1.70 -15.78
N ILE A 7 2.84 1.21 -16.06
CA ILE A 7 3.80 0.72 -15.07
C ILE A 7 4.60 1.91 -14.55
N GLY A 8 4.82 2.01 -13.24
CA GLY A 8 5.59 3.10 -12.62
C GLY A 8 4.75 4.30 -12.17
N GLY A 9 5.44 5.26 -11.56
CA GLY A 9 4.88 6.50 -11.00
C GLY A 9 4.39 6.42 -9.54
N ASP A 10 4.01 7.58 -8.99
CA ASP A 10 3.58 7.77 -7.60
C ASP A 10 2.26 8.55 -7.54
N SER A 11 1.17 7.93 -8.03
CA SER A 11 -0.17 8.53 -8.00
C SER A 11 -0.90 8.18 -6.71
N PRO A 12 -1.82 9.06 -6.29
CA PRO A 12 -2.75 8.75 -5.22
C PRO A 12 -3.62 7.52 -5.54
N LEU A 13 -4.21 6.96 -4.49
CA LEU A 13 -5.17 5.86 -4.62
C LEU A 13 -6.39 6.29 -5.45
N SER A 14 -6.88 5.37 -6.28
CA SER A 14 -8.18 5.54 -6.94
C SER A 14 -9.32 5.42 -5.92
N PRO A 15 -10.57 5.81 -6.25
CA PRO A 15 -11.71 5.62 -5.36
C PRO A 15 -11.88 4.16 -4.89
N ALA A 16 -11.68 3.19 -5.78
CA ALA A 16 -11.68 1.77 -5.43
C ALA A 16 -10.50 1.39 -4.52
N GLY A 17 -9.33 2.01 -4.74
CA GLY A 17 -8.17 1.85 -3.85
C GLY A 17 -8.46 2.36 -2.44
N ILE A 18 -9.17 3.48 -2.30
CA ILE A 18 -9.60 4.00 -0.99
C ILE A 18 -10.55 3.01 -0.30
N THR A 19 -11.57 2.49 -1.01
CA THR A 19 -12.46 1.47 -0.47
C THR A 19 -11.71 0.23 -0.03
N TYR A 20 -10.70 -0.20 -0.80
CA TYR A 20 -9.84 -1.33 -0.42
C TYR A 20 -9.12 -1.08 0.91
N THR A 21 -8.61 0.14 1.15
CA THR A 21 -7.94 0.47 2.43
C THR A 21 -8.87 0.30 3.64
N GLU A 22 -10.15 0.62 3.48
CA GLU A 22 -11.15 0.53 4.56
C GLU A 22 -11.50 -0.92 4.88
N VAL A 23 -11.77 -1.70 3.83
CA VAL A 23 -12.09 -3.13 3.96
C VAL A 23 -10.90 -3.90 4.52
N LEU A 24 -9.68 -3.59 4.08
CA LEU A 24 -8.46 -4.21 4.59
C LEU A 24 -8.25 -3.91 6.08
N ALA A 25 -8.43 -2.65 6.50
CA ALA A 25 -8.30 -2.28 7.90
C ALA A 25 -9.32 -3.04 8.77
N GLN A 26 -10.57 -3.13 8.33
CA GLN A 26 -11.61 -3.89 9.03
C GLN A 26 -11.29 -5.38 9.09
N TYR A 27 -10.79 -5.96 7.99
CA TYR A 27 -10.38 -7.35 7.93
C TYR A 27 -9.28 -7.66 8.96
N ILE A 28 -8.24 -6.84 9.01
CA ILE A 28 -7.12 -7.02 9.95
C ILE A 28 -7.56 -6.95 11.41
N VAL A 29 -8.50 -6.05 11.74
CA VAL A 29 -9.08 -5.97 13.10
C VAL A 29 -9.79 -7.28 13.45
N ASN A 30 -10.55 -7.86 12.52
CA ASN A 30 -11.30 -9.09 12.75
C ASN A 30 -10.41 -10.33 12.92
N GLU A 31 -9.26 -10.37 12.24
CA GLU A 31 -8.29 -11.47 12.37
C GLU A 31 -7.58 -11.46 13.74
N ASN A 32 -7.62 -10.35 14.49
CA ASN A 32 -7.08 -10.23 15.85
C ASN A 32 -5.63 -10.75 15.98
N ILE A 33 -4.77 -10.35 15.03
CA ILE A 33 -3.39 -10.81 14.94
C ILE A 33 -2.58 -10.18 16.07
N LYS A 34 -2.02 -11.02 16.95
CA LYS A 34 -1.16 -10.57 18.04
C LYS A 34 0.16 -10.03 17.51
N ASP A 35 0.61 -8.89 18.05
CA ASP A 35 1.90 -8.25 17.75
C ASP A 35 2.11 -7.96 16.25
N LEU A 36 1.02 -7.59 15.55
CA LEU A 36 1.04 -7.28 14.12
C LEU A 36 2.00 -6.11 13.81
N ILE A 37 2.88 -6.33 12.82
CA ILE A 37 3.71 -5.29 12.20
C ILE A 37 3.38 -5.27 10.70
N VAL A 38 3.13 -4.09 10.16
CA VAL A 38 2.82 -3.89 8.74
C VAL A 38 4.07 -3.45 8.00
N TRP A 39 4.46 -4.18 6.97
CA TRP A 39 5.53 -3.76 6.07
C TRP A 39 4.99 -3.27 4.74
N THR A 40 5.50 -2.14 4.28
CA THR A 40 5.12 -1.49 3.02
C THR A 40 6.34 -1.24 2.15
N SER A 41 6.14 -1.08 0.85
CA SER A 41 7.12 -0.42 0.02
C SER A 41 7.19 1.08 0.35
N ALA A 42 8.24 1.77 -0.10
CA ALA A 42 8.37 3.21 0.05
C ALA A 42 7.55 4.02 -0.99
N ARG A 43 6.62 3.38 -1.72
CA ARG A 43 5.72 4.04 -2.68
C ARG A 43 4.51 4.62 -1.95
N GLN A 44 4.02 5.79 -2.36
CA GLN A 44 2.92 6.48 -1.68
C GLN A 44 1.66 5.62 -1.59
N GLN A 45 1.34 4.84 -2.63
CA GLN A 45 0.17 3.95 -2.64
C GLN A 45 0.21 2.90 -1.53
N ALA A 46 1.38 2.28 -1.29
CA ALA A 46 1.53 1.27 -0.26
C ALA A 46 1.44 1.90 1.14
N ILE A 47 2.06 3.06 1.33
CA ILE A 47 2.02 3.83 2.57
C ILE A 47 0.59 4.26 2.89
N CYS A 48 -0.13 4.85 1.93
CA CYS A 48 -1.52 5.27 2.10
C CYS A 48 -2.46 4.09 2.37
N THR A 49 -2.20 2.92 1.80
CA THR A 49 -2.99 1.71 2.05
C THR A 49 -2.84 1.22 3.49
N ALA A 50 -1.60 1.21 4.00
CA ALA A 50 -1.33 0.81 5.38
C ALA A 50 -1.79 1.84 6.42
N ALA A 51 -1.95 3.11 6.05
CA ALA A 51 -2.28 4.19 6.98
C ALA A 51 -3.60 4.01 7.74
N LYS A 52 -4.54 3.18 7.23
CA LYS A 52 -5.80 2.87 7.93
C LYS A 52 -5.68 1.67 8.89
N ILE A 53 -4.59 0.91 8.85
CA ILE A 53 -4.38 -0.24 9.74
C ILE A 53 -3.82 0.27 11.06
N ASN A 54 -4.48 -0.06 12.17
CA ASN A 54 -4.06 0.34 13.51
C ASN A 54 -2.95 -0.58 14.05
N ALA A 55 -1.78 -0.54 13.41
CA ALA A 55 -0.59 -1.29 13.80
C ALA A 55 0.69 -0.51 13.40
N PRO A 56 1.84 -0.79 14.04
CA PRO A 56 3.12 -0.25 13.59
C PRO A 56 3.36 -0.57 12.12
N ALA A 57 3.68 0.45 11.32
CA ALA A 57 3.97 0.30 9.90
C ALA A 57 5.39 0.78 9.59
N GLU A 58 6.14 -0.01 8.82
CA GLU A 58 7.49 0.32 8.37
C GLU A 58 7.58 0.28 6.84
N SER A 59 8.21 1.30 6.25
CA SER A 59 8.44 1.38 4.82
C SER A 59 9.84 0.92 4.46
N LEU A 60 9.92 -0.19 3.72
CA LEU A 60 11.17 -0.81 3.31
C LEU A 60 11.40 -0.55 1.83
N LYS A 61 12.49 0.16 1.49
CA LYS A 61 12.88 0.40 0.07
C LYS A 61 13.10 -0.89 -0.71
N ALA A 62 13.51 -1.97 -0.03
CA ALA A 62 13.68 -3.29 -0.64
C ALA A 62 12.36 -3.91 -1.15
N LEU A 63 11.20 -3.44 -0.66
CA LEU A 63 9.88 -3.86 -1.12
C LEU A 63 9.35 -3.01 -2.29
N ASN A 64 10.12 -2.03 -2.78
CA ASN A 64 9.73 -1.29 -3.97
C ASN A 64 9.62 -2.24 -5.16
N GLY A 65 8.53 -2.12 -5.92
CA GLY A 65 8.38 -2.82 -7.19
C GLY A 65 9.54 -2.50 -8.14
N ILE A 66 9.68 -3.31 -9.19
CA ILE A 66 10.73 -3.17 -10.21
C ILE A 66 10.78 -1.71 -10.67
N ASN A 67 11.95 -1.08 -10.55
CA ASN A 67 12.18 0.24 -11.10
C ASN A 67 12.41 0.08 -12.62
N PRO A 68 11.49 0.58 -13.47
CA PRO A 68 11.65 0.44 -14.92
C PRO A 68 12.68 1.42 -15.49
N GLY A 69 13.32 2.25 -14.66
CA GLY A 69 14.39 3.15 -15.07
C GLY A 69 13.88 4.26 -15.98
N MET A 70 14.40 4.32 -17.20
CA MET A 70 14.04 5.35 -18.20
C MET A 70 12.64 5.17 -18.81
N PHE A 71 11.97 4.04 -18.52
CA PHE A 71 10.63 3.71 -19.03
C PHE A 71 9.49 4.09 -18.06
N GLU A 72 9.75 4.93 -17.06
CA GLU A 72 8.69 5.54 -16.21
C GLU A 72 7.83 6.57 -16.96
#